data_AF-A0A829ZHA9-F1
#
_entry.id   AF-A0A829ZHA9-F1
#
_cell.length_a   1.000
_cell.length_b   1.000
_cell.length_c   1.000
_cell.angle_alpha   90.00
_cell.angle_beta   90.00
_cell.angle_gamma   90.00
#
_symmetry.space_group_name_H-M   'P 1'
#
loop_
_entity.id
_entity.type
_entity.pdbx_description
1 polymer ?
#
loop_
_entity_poly.entity_id
_entity_poly.type
_entity_poly.pdbx_seq_one_letter_code
_entity_poly.pdbx_strand_id
1 'polypeptide(L)'
;MGDISNGTRILLTEYLLKRLTDENHALSREELISKISELGTTISSNTIKADIESIKAFNDIIKEYQDTLLYPYKTNVSCSVDYTTKQKKGAFVEKTYYSDIELIILTRLLKKCLSLDESSNSKLIEKVLSDTSLHKINQYHLLDNLNDENEQIQILSCLEKIINAINNYACISFKRLDYVVNDNELKEAVAGKVIMMYPTNIDIINNQIYVVGYHINNGEDLELEYYRINRITELRVVRTPKYVQKRIAPFKNQVWQSNDPLGVSKDVVINVQIRVYAINSNKVFELLHDRFKDSVFIVNQFHQFIDISIENVIYDDDLVKWFLQLANYIEVFKPLELRDKIKEEIRQMNMMYRS
;
A
#
# COMPACT_ATOMS: atom_id res chain seq x y z
N MET A 1 -8.63 39.17 -28.26
CA MET A 1 -9.12 38.07 -27.40
C MET A 1 -8.83 36.80 -28.18
N GLY A 2 -7.93 35.96 -27.67
CA GLY A 2 -7.42 34.82 -28.44
C GLY A 2 -8.39 33.65 -28.39
N ASP A 3 -8.71 33.08 -29.55
CA ASP A 3 -9.47 31.84 -29.63
C ASP A 3 -8.74 30.74 -28.84
N ILE A 4 -9.47 30.06 -27.95
CA ILE A 4 -8.94 28.90 -27.23
C ILE A 4 -8.57 27.83 -28.27
N SER A 5 -7.36 27.28 -28.15
CA SER A 5 -6.90 26.23 -29.04
C SER A 5 -7.84 25.02 -29.03
N ASN A 6 -7.92 24.31 -30.17
CA ASN A 6 -8.76 23.12 -30.30
C ASN A 6 -8.48 22.09 -29.18
N GLY A 7 -7.20 21.83 -28.89
CA GLY A 7 -6.79 20.88 -27.85
C GLY A 7 -7.23 21.32 -26.44
N THR A 8 -7.08 22.61 -26.11
CA THR A 8 -7.53 23.15 -24.81
C THR A 8 -9.05 23.02 -24.64
N ARG A 9 -9.82 23.24 -25.71
CA ARG A 9 -11.28 23.09 -25.70
C ARG A 9 -11.72 21.65 -25.45
N ILE A 10 -11.05 20.68 -26.10
CA ILE A 10 -11.32 19.25 -25.89
C ILE A 10 -11.04 18.85 -24.44
N LEU A 11 -9.90 19.26 -23.87
CA LEU A 11 -9.55 18.99 -22.48
C LEU A 11 -10.52 19.65 -21.48
N LEU A 12 -10.96 20.88 -21.75
CA LEU A 12 -11.98 21.56 -20.95
C LEU A 12 -13.33 20.83 -21.00
N THR A 13 -13.73 20.36 -22.18
CA THR A 13 -14.97 19.61 -22.37
C THR A 13 -14.91 18.29 -21.59
N GLU A 14 -13.79 17.58 -21.67
CA GLU A 14 -13.53 16.37 -20.89
C GLU A 14 -13.59 16.64 -19.38
N TYR A 15 -12.91 17.68 -18.90
CA TYR A 15 -12.91 18.08 -17.50
C TYR A 15 -14.31 18.38 -16.98
N LEU A 16 -15.11 19.14 -17.73
CA LEU A 16 -16.48 19.47 -17.37
C LEU A 16 -17.37 18.24 -17.31
N LEU A 17 -17.30 17.35 -18.31
CA LEU A 17 -18.03 16.10 -18.31
C LEU A 17 -17.63 15.24 -17.10
N LYS A 18 -16.34 15.10 -16.84
CA LYS A 18 -15.81 14.30 -15.72
C LYS A 18 -16.24 14.80 -14.35
N ARG A 19 -16.24 16.13 -14.13
CA ARG A 19 -16.50 16.72 -12.81
C ARG A 19 -17.97 16.94 -12.52
N LEU A 20 -18.77 17.22 -13.55
CA LEU A 20 -20.16 17.67 -13.39
C LEU A 20 -21.19 16.64 -13.85
N THR A 21 -20.77 15.48 -14.36
CA THR A 21 -21.72 14.45 -14.80
C THR A 21 -21.44 13.08 -14.19
N ASP A 22 -22.49 12.27 -14.11
CA ASP A 22 -22.45 10.85 -13.82
C ASP A 22 -23.69 10.17 -14.44
N GLU A 23 -23.89 8.88 -14.16
CA GLU A 23 -25.02 8.07 -14.67
C GLU A 23 -26.40 8.70 -14.45
N ASN A 24 -26.55 9.50 -13.39
CA ASN A 24 -27.81 10.12 -12.95
C ASN A 24 -27.87 11.62 -13.28
N HIS A 25 -26.73 12.26 -13.52
CA HIS A 25 -26.61 13.70 -13.77
C HIS A 25 -25.94 13.93 -15.12
N ALA A 26 -26.72 14.11 -16.19
CA ALA A 26 -26.19 14.38 -17.52
C ALA A 26 -26.19 15.88 -17.84
N LEU A 27 -25.18 16.35 -18.58
CA LEU A 27 -25.11 17.71 -19.11
C LEU A 27 -25.65 17.75 -20.54
N SER A 28 -26.60 18.65 -20.78
CA SER A 28 -27.09 18.96 -22.12
C SER A 28 -26.02 19.71 -22.93
N ARG A 29 -26.18 19.74 -24.25
CA ARG A 29 -25.26 20.46 -25.14
C ARG A 29 -25.30 21.96 -24.91
N GLU A 30 -26.49 22.51 -24.64
CA GLU A 30 -26.67 23.94 -24.38
C GLU A 30 -26.00 24.37 -23.08
N GLU A 31 -26.07 23.53 -22.03
CA GLU A 31 -25.38 23.79 -20.76
C GLU A 31 -23.85 23.73 -20.92
N LEU A 32 -23.32 22.82 -21.75
CA LEU A 32 -21.90 22.78 -22.08
C LEU A 32 -21.46 24.04 -22.85
N ILE A 33 -22.26 24.50 -23.83
CA ILE A 33 -21.99 25.76 -24.55
C ILE A 33 -21.96 26.92 -23.56
N SER A 34 -22.95 27.03 -22.67
CA SER A 34 -23.02 28.09 -21.66
C SER A 34 -21.77 28.10 -20.79
N LYS A 35 -21.39 26.95 -20.21
CA LYS A 35 -20.24 26.83 -19.31
C LYS A 35 -18.90 27.11 -19.98
N ILE A 36 -18.73 26.73 -21.25
CA ILE A 36 -17.49 27.04 -21.97
C ILE A 36 -17.50 28.51 -22.46
N SER A 37 -18.68 29.08 -22.73
CA SER A 37 -18.82 30.48 -23.12
C SER A 37 -18.53 31.47 -22.01
N GLU A 38 -18.77 31.10 -20.75
CA GLU A 38 -18.34 31.84 -19.56
C GLU A 38 -16.81 32.03 -19.50
N LEU A 39 -16.04 31.15 -20.14
CA LEU A 39 -14.58 31.23 -20.25
C LEU A 39 -14.11 32.09 -21.43
N GLY A 40 -15.03 32.77 -22.13
CA GLY A 40 -14.72 33.78 -23.15
C GLY A 40 -14.67 33.26 -24.59
N THR A 41 -15.32 32.14 -24.91
CA THR A 41 -15.37 31.59 -26.29
C THR A 41 -16.78 31.32 -26.80
N THR A 42 -17.01 31.57 -28.09
CA THR A 42 -18.27 31.22 -28.75
C THR A 42 -18.12 29.90 -29.48
N ILE A 43 -18.94 28.90 -29.14
CA ILE A 43 -18.81 27.53 -29.64
C ILE A 43 -20.15 27.06 -30.21
N SER A 44 -20.08 26.36 -31.34
CA SER A 44 -21.26 25.76 -31.97
C SER A 44 -21.58 24.37 -31.41
N SER A 45 -22.85 23.97 -31.47
CA SER A 45 -23.30 22.63 -31.06
C SER A 45 -22.60 21.50 -31.82
N ASN A 46 -22.26 21.72 -33.10
CA ASN A 46 -21.54 20.75 -33.92
C ASN A 46 -20.09 20.57 -33.46
N THR A 47 -19.45 21.65 -33.00
CA THR A 47 -18.09 21.63 -32.49
C THR A 47 -18.00 20.77 -31.22
N ILE A 48 -18.92 20.93 -30.27
CA ILE A 48 -18.96 20.11 -29.04
C ILE A 48 -19.21 18.64 -29.36
N LYS A 49 -20.04 18.35 -30.36
CA LYS A 49 -20.26 16.96 -30.79
C LYS A 49 -18.96 16.32 -31.29
N ALA A 50 -18.20 17.03 -32.13
CA ALA A 50 -16.91 16.57 -32.62
C ALA A 50 -15.88 16.40 -31.49
N ASP A 51 -15.91 17.29 -30.49
CA ASP A 51 -15.03 17.19 -29.32
C ASP A 51 -15.34 15.93 -28.49
N ILE A 52 -16.62 15.66 -28.23
CA ILE A 52 -17.06 14.45 -27.50
C ILE A 52 -16.68 13.18 -28.26
N GLU A 53 -16.84 13.16 -29.59
CA GLU A 53 -16.42 12.02 -30.42
C GLU A 53 -14.89 11.82 -30.38
N SER A 54 -14.12 12.91 -30.37
CA SER A 54 -12.65 12.86 -30.25
C SER A 54 -12.20 12.31 -28.90
N ILE A 55 -12.87 12.69 -27.80
CA ILE A 55 -12.58 12.17 -26.45
C ILE A 55 -12.80 10.65 -26.40
N LYS A 56 -13.91 10.15 -26.97
CA LYS A 56 -14.20 8.71 -27.02
C LYS A 56 -13.12 7.95 -27.78
N ALA A 57 -12.80 8.40 -28.98
CA ALA A 57 -11.78 7.76 -29.82
C ALA A 57 -10.41 7.73 -29.13
N PHE A 58 -10.04 8.77 -28.39
CA PHE A 58 -8.79 8.81 -27.64
C PHE A 58 -8.77 7.82 -26.47
N ASN A 59 -9.88 7.68 -25.73
CA ASN A 59 -9.96 6.72 -24.63
C ASN A 59 -9.97 5.27 -25.10
N ASP A 60 -10.58 4.98 -26.26
CA ASP A 60 -10.53 3.65 -26.86
C ASP A 60 -9.08 3.24 -27.19
N ILE A 61 -8.28 4.18 -27.71
CA ILE A 61 -6.84 3.96 -27.97
C ILE A 61 -6.08 3.69 -26.66
N ILE A 62 -6.32 4.49 -25.62
CA ILE A 62 -5.66 4.29 -24.31
C ILE A 62 -5.95 2.89 -23.77
N LYS A 63 -7.20 2.43 -23.90
CA LYS A 63 -7.63 1.11 -23.44
C LYS A 63 -6.86 -0.02 -24.12
N GLU A 64 -6.73 0.03 -25.44
CA GLU A 64 -5.99 -0.97 -26.23
C GLU A 64 -4.51 -1.07 -25.79
N TYR A 65 -3.85 0.07 -25.56
CA TYR A 65 -2.46 0.08 -25.12
C TYR A 65 -2.28 -0.30 -23.65
N GLN A 66 -3.21 0.07 -22.76
CA GLN A 66 -3.17 -0.33 -21.34
C GLN A 66 -3.31 -1.85 -21.18
N ASP A 67 -4.25 -2.47 -21.89
CA ASP A 67 -4.44 -3.92 -21.85
C ASP A 67 -3.19 -4.67 -22.34
N THR A 68 -2.47 -4.09 -23.31
CA THR A 68 -1.21 -4.64 -23.82
C THR A 68 -0.07 -4.54 -22.79
N LEU A 69 0.06 -3.41 -22.09
CA LEU A 69 1.12 -3.18 -21.10
C LEU A 69 0.87 -3.94 -19.79
N LEU A 70 -0.41 -4.13 -19.42
CA LEU A 70 -0.82 -4.82 -18.20
C LEU A 70 -1.04 -6.33 -18.41
N TYR A 71 -0.96 -6.84 -19.63
CA TYR A 71 -1.08 -8.27 -19.98
C TYR A 71 -0.41 -9.28 -19.00
N PRO A 72 0.79 -9.05 -18.44
CA PRO A 72 1.38 -9.97 -17.46
C PRO A 72 0.63 -10.03 -16.11
N TYR A 73 -0.20 -9.03 -15.80
CA TYR A 73 -1.08 -9.00 -14.64
C TYR A 73 -2.51 -9.31 -15.13
N LYS A 74 -3.04 -10.49 -14.82
CA LYS A 74 -4.44 -10.83 -15.12
C LYS A 74 -5.38 -9.99 -14.25
N THR A 75 -5.57 -8.71 -14.58
CA THR A 75 -6.55 -7.85 -13.95
C THR A 75 -7.85 -7.94 -14.74
N ASN A 76 -8.91 -8.43 -14.12
CA ASN A 76 -10.25 -8.54 -14.73
C ASN A 76 -10.97 -7.19 -14.86
N VAL A 77 -10.29 -6.06 -14.60
CA VAL A 77 -10.91 -4.75 -14.52
C VAL A 77 -10.01 -3.74 -15.24
N SER A 78 -10.38 -3.38 -16.47
CA SER A 78 -9.80 -2.23 -17.16
C SER A 78 -10.31 -0.95 -16.48
N CYS A 79 -9.42 -0.16 -15.88
CA CYS A 79 -9.73 1.16 -15.34
C CYS A 79 -9.84 2.18 -16.49
N SER A 80 -11.00 2.21 -17.17
CA SER A 80 -11.31 3.18 -18.23
C SER A 80 -12.48 4.07 -17.84
N VAL A 81 -12.45 5.32 -18.31
CA VAL A 81 -13.58 6.25 -18.20
C VAL A 81 -14.38 6.21 -19.49
N ASP A 82 -15.64 5.76 -19.41
CA ASP A 82 -16.49 5.60 -20.59
C ASP A 82 -17.51 6.74 -20.66
N TYR A 83 -17.64 7.35 -21.84
CA TYR A 83 -18.51 8.50 -22.07
C TYR A 83 -19.69 8.12 -22.96
N THR A 84 -20.92 8.41 -22.51
CA THR A 84 -22.15 8.08 -23.25
C THR A 84 -23.01 9.30 -23.52
N THR A 85 -23.67 9.26 -24.67
CA THR A 85 -24.58 10.31 -25.14
C THR A 85 -25.97 9.70 -25.29
N LYS A 86 -26.92 10.06 -24.41
CA LYS A 86 -28.32 9.63 -24.53
C LYS A 86 -29.10 10.67 -25.33
N GLN A 87 -29.85 10.22 -26.35
CA GLN A 87 -30.70 11.12 -27.14
C GLN A 87 -31.66 11.89 -26.20
N LYS A 88 -31.74 13.22 -26.38
CA LYS A 88 -32.50 14.19 -25.55
C LYS A 88 -32.04 14.41 -24.09
N LYS A 89 -31.19 13.57 -23.51
CA LYS A 89 -30.75 13.70 -22.10
C LYS A 89 -29.35 14.29 -21.91
N GLY A 90 -28.55 14.42 -22.96
CA GLY A 90 -27.21 15.01 -22.89
C GLY A 90 -26.08 13.98 -22.85
N ALA A 91 -24.87 14.45 -22.60
CA ALA A 91 -23.65 13.66 -22.47
C ALA A 91 -23.29 13.49 -20.99
N PHE A 92 -22.82 12.30 -20.61
CA PHE A 92 -22.40 12.01 -19.25
C PHE A 92 -21.33 10.91 -19.20
N VAL A 93 -20.65 10.81 -18.07
CA VAL A 93 -19.74 9.71 -17.75
C VAL A 93 -20.55 8.50 -17.28
N GLU A 94 -20.52 7.42 -18.07
CA GLU A 94 -21.21 6.17 -17.77
C GLU A 94 -20.38 5.26 -16.86
N LYS A 95 -19.06 5.24 -17.05
CA LYS A 95 -18.16 4.47 -16.19
C LYS A 95 -17.06 5.38 -15.65
N THR A 96 -16.95 5.46 -14.32
CA THR A 96 -15.90 6.20 -13.63
C THR A 96 -14.64 5.35 -13.45
N TYR A 97 -13.51 6.00 -13.21
CA TYR A 97 -12.21 5.32 -13.05
C TYR A 97 -12.18 4.38 -11.83
N TYR A 98 -12.83 4.78 -10.74
CA TYR A 98 -13.06 3.96 -9.55
C TYR A 98 -14.54 3.59 -9.45
N SER A 99 -14.84 2.38 -8.96
CA SER A 99 -16.17 2.07 -8.45
C SER A 99 -16.46 2.84 -7.16
N ASP A 100 -17.73 3.00 -6.83
CA ASP A 100 -18.14 3.75 -5.63
C ASP A 100 -17.57 3.14 -4.33
N ILE A 101 -17.47 1.80 -4.27
CA ILE A 101 -16.88 1.08 -3.13
C ILE A 101 -15.37 1.32 -3.06
N GLU A 102 -14.66 1.18 -4.18
CA GLU A 102 -13.21 1.44 -4.25
C GLU A 102 -12.90 2.88 -3.85
N LEU A 103 -13.70 3.85 -4.29
CA LEU A 103 -13.56 5.24 -3.93
C LEU A 103 -13.73 5.44 -2.41
N ILE A 104 -14.81 4.92 -1.81
CA ILE A 104 -15.07 5.05 -0.37
C ILE A 104 -13.93 4.41 0.44
N ILE A 105 -13.49 3.20 0.04
CA ILE A 105 -12.42 2.48 0.72
C ILE A 105 -11.11 3.27 0.57
N LEU A 106 -10.73 3.68 -0.63
CA LEU A 106 -9.49 4.39 -0.90
C LEU A 106 -9.43 5.73 -0.17
N THR A 107 -10.50 6.53 -0.23
CA THR A 107 -10.56 7.80 0.50
C THR A 107 -10.48 7.59 2.01
N ARG A 108 -11.15 6.56 2.57
CA ARG A 108 -11.08 6.25 4.00
C ARG A 108 -9.71 5.69 4.42
N LEU A 109 -9.08 4.89 3.58
CA LEU A 109 -7.73 4.36 3.82
C LEU A 109 -6.68 5.47 3.78
N LEU A 110 -6.77 6.39 2.81
CA LEU A 110 -5.93 7.58 2.76
C LEU A 110 -6.11 8.43 4.01
N LYS A 111 -7.37 8.68 4.43
CA LYS A 111 -7.67 9.37 5.70
C LYS A 111 -7.06 8.67 6.93
N LYS A 112 -7.10 7.33 6.98
CA LYS A 112 -6.59 6.51 8.09
C LYS A 112 -5.10 6.16 8.00
N CYS A 113 -4.40 6.55 6.93
CA CYS A 113 -2.99 6.23 6.80
C CYS A 113 -2.22 7.07 7.82
N LEU A 114 -1.89 6.46 8.97
CA LEU A 114 -1.23 7.05 10.14
C LEU A 114 0.18 7.61 9.87
N SER A 115 0.59 7.68 8.60
CA SER A 115 1.94 7.95 8.16
C SER A 115 2.05 9.07 7.13
N LEU A 116 1.02 9.91 6.92
CA LEU A 116 1.12 11.07 6.04
C LEU A 116 0.70 12.34 6.79
N ASP A 117 1.40 13.45 6.53
CA ASP A 117 0.99 14.75 7.04
C ASP A 117 -0.29 15.24 6.34
N GLU A 118 -1.06 16.09 7.02
CA GLU A 118 -2.37 16.58 6.57
C GLU A 118 -2.31 17.27 5.19
N SER A 119 -1.24 18.02 4.92
CA SER A 119 -1.03 18.75 3.65
C SER A 119 -0.78 17.81 2.46
N SER A 120 -0.17 16.66 2.73
CA SER A 120 0.10 15.61 1.75
C SER A 120 -1.12 14.72 1.55
N ASN A 121 -1.82 14.39 2.64
CA ASN A 121 -3.02 13.58 2.60
C ASN A 121 -4.15 14.29 1.83
N SER A 122 -4.33 15.59 2.07
CA SER A 122 -5.29 16.43 1.35
C SER A 122 -5.04 16.47 -0.16
N LYS A 123 -3.79 16.62 -0.62
CA LYS A 123 -3.44 16.57 -2.05
C LYS A 123 -3.72 15.21 -2.71
N LEU A 124 -3.44 14.12 -2.00
CA LEU A 124 -3.71 12.77 -2.51
C LEU A 124 -5.21 12.47 -2.56
N ILE A 125 -5.93 12.85 -1.52
CA ILE A 125 -7.39 12.79 -1.48
C ILE A 125 -7.96 13.65 -2.62
N GLU A 126 -7.48 14.88 -2.81
CA GLU A 126 -7.90 15.76 -3.91
C GLU A 126 -7.66 15.10 -5.28
N LYS A 127 -6.51 14.44 -5.48
CA LYS A 127 -6.23 13.72 -6.72
C LYS A 127 -7.20 12.57 -6.96
N VAL A 128 -7.45 11.73 -5.96
CA VAL A 128 -8.42 10.62 -6.07
C VAL A 128 -9.84 11.15 -6.32
N LEU A 129 -10.24 12.21 -5.62
CA LEU A 129 -11.54 12.85 -5.82
C LEU A 129 -11.65 13.60 -7.15
N SER A 130 -10.53 14.02 -7.76
CA SER A 130 -10.50 14.64 -9.09
C SER A 130 -10.93 13.66 -10.19
N ASP A 131 -10.79 12.36 -9.94
CA ASP A 131 -11.25 11.30 -10.81
C ASP A 131 -12.75 10.98 -10.70
N THR A 132 -13.48 11.73 -9.86
CA THR A 132 -14.90 11.50 -9.55
C THR A 132 -15.77 12.76 -9.75
N SER A 133 -17.06 12.57 -10.02
CA SER A 133 -18.07 13.64 -10.08
C SER A 133 -18.29 14.30 -8.71
N LEU A 134 -18.58 15.61 -8.71
CA LEU A 134 -18.90 16.36 -7.48
C LEU A 134 -20.14 15.81 -6.77
N HIS A 135 -21.09 15.25 -7.51
CA HIS A 135 -22.32 14.67 -6.96
C HIS A 135 -22.02 13.48 -6.06
N LYS A 136 -21.16 12.55 -6.49
CA LYS A 136 -20.74 11.39 -5.68
C LYS A 136 -19.93 11.79 -4.45
N ILE A 137 -19.05 12.79 -4.58
CA ILE A 137 -18.25 13.31 -3.45
C ILE A 137 -19.16 13.82 -2.33
N ASN A 138 -20.18 14.60 -2.70
CA ASN A 138 -21.15 15.15 -1.76
C ASN A 138 -22.08 14.07 -1.19
N GLN A 139 -22.57 13.14 -2.03
CA GLN A 139 -23.46 12.06 -1.61
C GLN A 139 -22.82 11.16 -0.53
N TYR A 140 -21.52 10.90 -0.64
CA TYR A 140 -20.78 10.04 0.28
C TYR A 140 -20.05 10.79 1.39
N HIS A 141 -20.23 12.12 1.50
CA HIS A 141 -19.60 12.94 2.53
C HIS A 141 -18.07 12.73 2.63
N LEU A 142 -17.40 12.62 1.48
CA LEU A 142 -15.99 12.21 1.41
C LEU A 142 -15.02 13.28 1.93
N LEU A 143 -15.47 14.53 2.06
CA LEU A 143 -14.67 15.67 2.52
C LEU A 143 -14.85 16.01 4.01
N ASP A 144 -15.76 15.34 4.72
CA ASP A 144 -16.01 15.66 6.13
C ASP A 144 -14.81 15.24 7.01
N ASN A 145 -14.50 16.07 8.03
CA ASN A 145 -13.42 15.90 9.01
C ASN A 145 -11.98 15.99 8.46
N LEU A 146 -11.67 17.06 7.72
CA LEU A 146 -10.32 17.35 7.20
C LEU A 146 -9.43 18.18 8.13
N ASN A 147 -9.82 18.36 9.40
CA ASN A 147 -9.08 19.18 10.34
C ASN A 147 -8.66 18.32 11.52
N ASP A 148 -7.42 17.86 11.52
CA ASP A 148 -6.72 17.42 12.73
C ASP A 148 -5.25 17.84 12.57
N GLU A 149 -4.90 18.94 13.24
CA GLU A 149 -3.54 19.46 13.29
C GLU A 149 -2.63 18.47 14.01
N ASN A 150 -1.52 18.04 13.39
CA ASN A 150 -0.36 17.49 14.09
C ASN A 150 0.94 17.52 13.27
N GLU A 151 2.05 17.49 14.00
CA GLU A 151 3.44 17.82 13.62
C GLU A 151 3.96 17.12 12.36
N GLN A 152 4.56 17.91 11.47
CA GLN A 152 5.03 17.46 10.15
C GLN A 152 6.35 16.68 10.24
N ILE A 153 6.27 15.35 10.12
CA ILE A 153 7.37 14.55 9.56
C ILE A 153 7.18 14.57 8.04
N GLN A 154 8.18 15.04 7.28
CA GLN A 154 8.13 15.13 5.81
C GLN A 154 8.23 13.75 5.12
N ILE A 155 7.23 12.90 5.33
CA ILE A 155 7.22 11.51 4.87
C ILE A 155 7.20 11.41 3.35
N LEU A 156 6.46 12.28 2.65
CA LEU A 156 6.49 12.33 1.18
C LEU A 156 7.88 12.66 0.63
N SER A 157 8.58 13.63 1.22
CA SER A 157 9.94 13.97 0.78
C SER A 157 10.92 12.80 1.01
N CYS A 158 10.76 12.07 2.12
CA CYS A 158 11.54 10.86 2.36
C CYS A 158 11.22 9.77 1.34
N LEU A 159 9.94 9.54 1.05
CA LEU A 159 9.49 8.59 0.03
C LEU A 159 10.06 8.92 -1.35
N GLU A 160 10.01 10.18 -1.79
CA GLU A 160 10.59 10.61 -3.07
C GLU A 160 12.09 10.30 -3.14
N LYS A 161 12.83 10.56 -2.06
CA LYS A 161 14.27 10.25 -1.99
C LYS A 161 14.52 8.74 -2.06
N ILE A 162 13.70 7.92 -1.39
CA ILE A 162 13.80 6.45 -1.42
C ILE A 162 13.46 5.92 -2.81
N ILE A 163 12.36 6.36 -3.42
CA ILE A 163 11.96 5.98 -4.77
C ILE A 163 13.04 6.36 -5.78
N ASN A 164 13.60 7.56 -5.67
CA ASN A 164 14.73 7.98 -6.50
C ASN A 164 15.95 7.10 -6.27
N ALA A 165 16.21 6.63 -5.05
CA ALA A 165 17.30 5.70 -4.79
C ALA A 165 17.06 4.33 -5.43
N ILE A 166 15.85 3.77 -5.31
CA ILE A 166 15.45 2.50 -5.93
C ILE A 166 15.62 2.56 -7.46
N ASN A 167 15.04 3.58 -8.09
CA ASN A 167 15.08 3.76 -9.55
C ASN A 167 16.50 3.93 -10.10
N ASN A 168 17.38 4.57 -9.33
CA ASN A 168 18.78 4.79 -9.71
C ASN A 168 19.73 3.68 -9.23
N TYR A 169 19.22 2.60 -8.64
CA TYR A 169 20.02 1.52 -8.04
C TYR A 169 21.06 2.05 -7.03
N ALA A 170 20.69 3.09 -6.30
CA ALA A 170 21.50 3.80 -5.31
C ALA A 170 21.19 3.30 -3.88
N CYS A 171 22.14 3.46 -2.97
CA CYS A 171 21.94 3.17 -1.56
C CYS A 171 21.37 4.38 -0.82
N ILE A 172 20.74 4.13 0.32
CA ILE A 172 20.33 5.14 1.27
C ILE A 172 21.17 5.05 2.54
N SER A 173 21.44 6.21 3.13
CA SER A 173 22.12 6.37 4.42
C SER A 173 21.23 7.23 5.31
N PHE A 174 20.94 6.74 6.51
CA PHE A 174 20.06 7.43 7.44
C PHE A 174 20.36 7.08 8.90
N LYS A 175 19.75 7.84 9.82
CA LYS A 175 19.72 7.52 11.24
C LYS A 175 18.30 7.16 11.65
N ARG A 176 18.17 6.29 12.66
CA ARG A 176 16.88 5.88 13.21
C ARG A 176 16.56 6.72 14.44
N LEU A 177 15.30 7.11 14.61
CA LEU A 177 14.77 7.64 15.87
C LEU A 177 14.45 6.47 16.81
N ASP A 178 15.08 6.50 17.98
CA ASP A 178 14.84 5.58 19.09
C ASP A 178 14.19 6.33 20.25
N TYR A 179 13.46 5.62 21.12
CA TYR A 179 12.95 6.20 22.36
C TYR A 179 13.93 5.94 23.49
N VAL A 180 14.27 6.99 24.23
CA VAL A 180 15.10 6.91 25.44
C VAL A 180 14.31 7.54 26.58
N VAL A 181 14.32 6.87 27.73
CA VAL A 181 13.73 7.41 28.96
C VAL A 181 14.77 8.32 29.60
N ASN A 182 14.51 9.63 29.59
CA ASN A 182 15.31 10.63 30.28
C ASN A 182 14.39 11.40 31.24
N ASP A 183 14.81 11.57 32.49
CA ASP A 183 14.06 12.29 33.52
C ASP A 183 12.61 11.80 33.71
N ASN A 184 12.39 10.48 33.70
CA ASN A 184 11.06 9.84 33.77
C ASN A 184 10.09 10.21 32.63
N GLU A 185 10.58 10.81 31.54
CA GLU A 185 9.81 11.11 30.34
C GLU A 185 10.35 10.31 29.14
N LEU A 186 9.43 9.80 28.31
CA LEU A 186 9.79 9.15 27.05
C LEU A 186 10.14 10.22 26.03
N LYS A 187 11.42 10.30 25.62
CA LYS A 187 11.88 11.28 24.63
C LYS A 187 12.45 10.59 23.40
N GLU A 188 12.25 11.22 22.24
CA GLU A 188 12.86 10.78 21.00
C GLU A 188 14.35 11.15 20.99
N ALA A 189 15.20 10.17 20.71
CA ALA A 189 16.63 10.33 20.57
C ALA A 189 17.09 9.77 19.23
N VAL A 190 17.96 10.50 18.55
CA VAL A 190 18.56 10.03 17.30
C VAL A 190 19.61 8.96 17.63
N ALA A 191 19.46 7.76 17.06
CA ALA A 191 20.43 6.69 17.20
C ALA A 191 21.81 7.13 16.67
N GLY A 192 22.87 6.82 17.42
CA GLY A 192 24.23 7.22 17.06
C GLY A 192 24.80 6.49 15.81
N LYS A 193 24.25 5.32 15.46
CA LYS A 193 24.72 4.52 14.32
C LYS A 193 24.04 4.97 13.04
N VAL A 194 24.83 5.37 12.05
CA VAL A 194 24.36 5.60 10.68
C VAL A 194 24.16 4.25 10.01
N ILE A 195 22.97 4.03 9.47
CA ILE A 195 22.55 2.80 8.80
C ILE A 195 22.69 3.01 7.30
N MET A 196 23.39 2.08 6.64
CA MET A 196 23.47 2.04 5.18
C MET A 196 22.62 0.87 4.68
N MET A 197 21.77 1.14 3.70
CA MET A 197 20.86 0.15 3.14
C MET A 197 20.78 0.31 1.63
N TYR A 198 20.66 -0.81 0.92
CA TYR A 198 20.19 -0.83 -0.46
C TYR A 198 18.68 -1.04 -0.45
N PRO A 199 17.87 0.00 -0.75
CA PRO A 199 16.42 -0.13 -0.71
C PRO A 199 15.94 -0.99 -1.88
N THR A 200 15.09 -1.96 -1.58
CA THR A 200 14.42 -2.77 -2.59
C THR A 200 13.00 -2.24 -2.81
N ASN A 201 12.14 -2.38 -1.80
CA ASN A 201 10.74 -2.05 -1.94
C ASN A 201 10.26 -1.12 -0.83
N ILE A 202 9.06 -0.57 -1.03
CA ILE A 202 8.31 0.13 0.00
C ILE A 202 7.09 -0.74 0.30
N ASP A 203 6.92 -1.10 1.57
CA ASP A 203 5.86 -1.97 2.01
C ASP A 203 4.96 -1.28 3.05
N ILE A 204 3.72 -1.73 3.14
CA ILE A 204 2.73 -1.21 4.09
C ILE A 204 2.28 -2.34 5.00
N ILE A 205 2.75 -2.32 6.24
CA ILE A 205 2.46 -3.34 7.25
C ILE A 205 1.73 -2.66 8.41
N ASN A 206 0.52 -3.14 8.75
CA ASN A 206 -0.31 -2.60 9.83
C ASN A 206 -0.51 -1.07 9.74
N ASN A 207 -0.84 -0.57 8.54
CA ASN A 207 -1.06 0.86 8.24
C ASN A 207 0.16 1.76 8.50
N GLN A 208 1.36 1.19 8.54
CA GLN A 208 2.63 1.92 8.65
C GLN A 208 3.47 1.65 7.42
N ILE A 209 4.17 2.67 6.93
CA ILE A 209 5.01 2.57 5.73
C ILE A 209 6.44 2.19 6.14
N TYR A 210 6.97 1.15 5.51
CA TYR A 210 8.33 0.65 5.70
C TYR A 210 9.12 0.76 4.41
N VAL A 211 10.40 1.08 4.53
CA VAL A 211 11.38 0.77 3.50
C VAL A 211 11.95 -0.62 3.78
N VAL A 212 11.94 -1.46 2.75
CA VAL A 212 12.53 -2.79 2.76
C VAL A 212 13.81 -2.73 1.96
N GLY A 213 14.85 -3.40 2.44
CA GLY A 213 16.09 -3.45 1.69
C GLY A 213 17.15 -4.29 2.37
N TYR A 214 18.29 -4.39 1.71
CA TYR A 214 19.44 -5.07 2.28
C TYR A 214 20.25 -4.10 3.13
N HIS A 215 20.31 -4.35 4.43
CA HIS A 215 21.26 -3.70 5.31
C HIS A 215 22.68 -4.07 4.89
N ILE A 216 23.52 -3.05 4.85
CA ILE A 216 24.89 -3.16 4.41
C ILE A 216 25.79 -3.13 5.64
N ASN A 217 26.20 -4.31 6.11
CA ASN A 217 27.15 -4.45 7.19
C ASN A 217 28.60 -4.41 6.67
N ASN A 218 29.55 -4.11 7.57
CA ASN A 218 30.97 -4.01 7.23
C ASN A 218 31.60 -5.33 6.71
N GLY A 219 30.90 -6.46 6.85
CA GLY A 219 31.40 -7.81 6.51
C GLY A 219 31.00 -8.36 5.14
N GLU A 220 30.47 -7.55 4.22
CA GLU A 220 29.89 -7.98 2.92
C GLU A 220 28.63 -8.85 3.02
N ASP A 221 28.18 -9.16 4.23
CA ASP A 221 26.90 -9.80 4.49
C ASP A 221 25.76 -8.81 4.28
N LEU A 222 24.76 -9.26 3.52
CA LEU A 222 23.51 -8.55 3.29
C LEU A 222 22.46 -9.19 4.18
N GLU A 223 21.70 -8.38 4.90
CA GLU A 223 20.57 -8.82 5.72
C GLU A 223 19.34 -8.07 5.26
N LEU A 224 18.23 -8.76 5.04
CA LEU A 224 16.98 -8.11 4.67
C LEU A 224 16.37 -7.48 5.92
N GLU A 225 16.15 -6.16 5.89
CA GLU A 225 15.61 -5.42 7.02
C GLU A 225 14.48 -4.49 6.61
N TYR A 226 13.60 -4.19 7.57
CA TYR A 226 12.44 -3.33 7.41
C TYR A 226 12.58 -2.12 8.35
N TYR A 227 12.54 -0.91 7.80
CA TYR A 227 12.61 0.34 8.58
C TYR A 227 11.36 1.18 8.38
N ARG A 228 10.70 1.56 9.48
CA ARG A 228 9.55 2.48 9.45
C ARG A 228 10.00 3.86 8.98
N ILE A 229 9.35 4.40 7.95
CA ILE A 229 9.75 5.67 7.33
C ILE A 229 9.57 6.84 8.30
N ASN A 230 8.53 6.84 9.13
CA ASN A 230 8.33 7.87 10.16
C ASN A 230 9.41 7.88 11.26
N ARG A 231 10.29 6.87 11.32
CA ARG A 231 11.43 6.82 12.26
C ARG A 231 12.78 7.09 11.60
N ILE A 232 12.78 7.49 10.33
CA ILE A 232 14.00 7.79 9.59
C ILE A 232 14.30 9.28 9.67
N THR A 233 15.51 9.62 10.10
CA THR A 233 16.04 10.99 10.11
C THR A 233 17.35 11.08 9.34
N GLU A 234 17.67 12.30 8.88
CA GLU A 234 18.89 12.59 8.12
C GLU A 234 19.10 11.73 6.86
N LEU A 235 18.01 11.34 6.17
CA LEU A 235 18.07 10.51 4.96
C LEU A 235 18.88 11.17 3.83
N ARG A 236 19.88 10.45 3.31
CA ARG A 236 20.72 10.83 2.16
C ARG A 236 20.84 9.67 1.17
N VAL A 237 20.81 9.99 -0.12
CA VAL A 237 21.12 9.03 -1.18
C VAL A 237 22.64 8.98 -1.36
N VAL A 238 23.20 7.78 -1.34
CA VAL A 238 24.64 7.52 -1.42
C VAL A 238 24.96 6.52 -2.53
N ARG A 239 26.19 6.55 -3.02
CA ARG A 239 26.63 5.65 -4.08
C ARG A 239 26.69 4.21 -3.58
N THR A 240 26.14 3.29 -4.37
CA THR A 240 26.11 1.86 -4.05
C THR A 240 27.52 1.27 -4.03
N PRO A 241 27.92 0.53 -2.98
CA PRO A 241 29.21 -0.17 -2.95
C PRO A 241 29.36 -1.20 -4.07
N LYS A 242 30.60 -1.42 -4.57
CA LYS A 242 30.86 -2.29 -5.73
C LYS A 242 30.40 -3.74 -5.54
N TYR A 243 30.52 -4.30 -4.35
CA TYR A 243 30.10 -5.69 -4.08
C TYR A 243 28.58 -5.85 -4.14
N VAL A 244 27.82 -4.87 -3.62
CA VAL A 244 26.35 -4.81 -3.72
C VAL A 244 25.92 -4.70 -5.19
N GLN A 245 26.59 -3.83 -5.96
CA GLN A 245 26.30 -3.70 -7.40
C GLN A 245 26.51 -5.02 -8.16
N LYS A 246 27.55 -5.80 -7.83
CA LYS A 246 27.80 -7.10 -8.46
C LYS A 246 26.69 -8.11 -8.16
N ARG A 247 26.21 -8.18 -6.92
CA ARG A 247 25.13 -9.11 -6.53
C ARG A 247 23.79 -8.76 -7.17
N ILE A 248 23.52 -7.48 -7.40
CA ILE A 248 22.23 -7.00 -7.91
C ILE A 248 22.21 -6.86 -9.44
N ALA A 249 23.38 -6.80 -10.08
CA ALA A 249 23.49 -6.69 -11.54
C ALA A 249 22.60 -7.67 -12.35
N PRO A 250 22.43 -8.95 -11.95
CA PRO A 250 21.56 -9.90 -12.65
C PRO A 250 20.07 -9.51 -12.64
N PHE A 251 19.65 -8.71 -11.65
CA PHE A 251 18.25 -8.38 -11.37
C PHE A 251 17.84 -6.98 -11.87
N LYS A 252 18.76 -6.21 -12.47
CA LYS A 252 18.46 -4.83 -12.94
C LYS A 252 17.41 -4.77 -14.03
N ASN A 253 17.27 -5.82 -14.83
CA ASN A 253 16.31 -5.87 -15.95
C ASN A 253 15.10 -6.74 -15.63
N GLN A 254 14.96 -7.18 -14.38
CA GLN A 254 13.88 -8.05 -13.95
C GLN A 254 12.91 -7.28 -13.06
N VAL A 255 11.61 -7.54 -13.24
CA VAL A 255 10.59 -7.05 -12.31
C VAL A 255 10.67 -7.89 -11.05
N TRP A 256 10.86 -7.23 -9.90
CA TRP A 256 10.88 -7.93 -8.63
C TRP A 256 9.48 -8.40 -8.27
N GLN A 257 9.33 -9.71 -8.08
CA GLN A 257 8.07 -10.33 -7.67
C GLN A 257 8.00 -10.56 -6.15
N SER A 258 9.10 -10.31 -5.44
CA SER A 258 9.23 -10.47 -3.99
C SER A 258 10.06 -9.32 -3.41
N ASN A 259 9.83 -8.99 -2.14
CA ASN A 259 10.63 -8.05 -1.37
C ASN A 259 12.09 -8.51 -1.18
N ASP A 260 12.33 -9.83 -1.29
CA ASP A 260 13.64 -10.48 -1.22
C ASP A 260 14.01 -11.17 -2.55
N PRO A 261 14.39 -10.42 -3.59
CA PRO A 261 14.77 -10.99 -4.88
C PRO A 261 16.08 -11.81 -4.83
N LEU A 262 16.90 -11.67 -3.77
CA LEU A 262 18.16 -12.40 -3.63
C LEU A 262 18.01 -13.69 -2.82
N GLY A 263 16.83 -13.97 -2.24
CA GLY A 263 16.60 -15.12 -1.36
C GLY A 263 17.53 -15.12 -0.15
N VAL A 264 17.86 -13.93 0.37
CA VAL A 264 18.79 -13.75 1.49
C VAL A 264 18.10 -13.99 2.82
N SER A 265 16.77 -13.82 2.90
CA SER A 265 15.98 -14.30 4.02
C SER A 265 16.20 -15.80 4.14
N LYS A 266 16.85 -16.19 5.23
CA LYS A 266 16.98 -17.58 5.61
C LYS A 266 15.63 -17.98 6.18
N ASP A 267 14.66 -18.25 5.32
CA ASP A 267 13.42 -18.89 5.74
C ASP A 267 13.79 -20.29 6.23
N VAL A 268 14.05 -20.39 7.53
CA VAL A 268 14.29 -21.67 8.18
C VAL A 268 12.94 -22.34 8.27
N VAL A 269 12.72 -23.32 7.41
CA VAL A 269 11.47 -24.06 7.39
C VAL A 269 11.54 -25.19 8.41
N ILE A 270 10.53 -25.27 9.27
CA ILE A 270 10.41 -26.30 10.31
C ILE A 270 9.07 -27.02 10.22
N ASN A 271 9.05 -28.26 10.70
CA ASN A 271 7.80 -28.99 10.91
C ASN A 271 7.38 -28.83 12.36
N VAL A 272 6.17 -28.34 12.58
CA VAL A 272 5.67 -27.96 13.90
C VAL A 272 4.61 -28.96 14.34
N GLN A 273 4.75 -29.50 15.55
CA GLN A 273 3.76 -30.36 16.18
C GLN A 273 3.17 -29.67 17.40
N ILE A 274 1.85 -29.51 17.41
CA ILE A 274 1.10 -28.81 18.45
C ILE A 274 -0.05 -29.64 18.98
N ARG A 275 -0.47 -29.36 20.20
CA ARG A 275 -1.69 -29.89 20.81
C ARG A 275 -2.63 -28.75 21.13
N VAL A 276 -3.87 -28.89 20.72
CA VAL A 276 -4.95 -27.95 21.01
C VAL A 276 -5.88 -28.55 22.06
N TYR A 277 -6.09 -27.83 23.16
CA TYR A 277 -6.97 -28.27 24.25
C TYR A 277 -8.42 -27.86 23.96
N ALA A 278 -9.35 -28.80 24.13
CA ALA A 278 -10.70 -28.76 23.54
C ALA A 278 -11.61 -27.60 23.99
N ILE A 279 -11.26 -26.88 25.06
CA ILE A 279 -12.17 -25.91 25.71
C ILE A 279 -12.49 -24.67 24.84
N ASN A 280 -11.73 -24.40 23.76
CA ASN A 280 -12.02 -23.31 22.80
C ASN A 280 -11.54 -23.63 21.36
N SER A 281 -11.69 -24.89 20.93
CA SER A 281 -11.00 -25.41 19.74
C SER A 281 -11.33 -24.67 18.43
N ASN A 282 -12.58 -24.24 18.22
CA ASN A 282 -13.00 -23.65 16.95
C ASN A 282 -12.27 -22.33 16.62
N LYS A 283 -12.07 -21.46 17.60
CA LYS A 283 -11.35 -20.19 17.41
C LYS A 283 -9.87 -20.43 17.12
N VAL A 284 -9.28 -21.45 17.74
CA VAL A 284 -7.89 -21.83 17.51
C VAL A 284 -7.71 -22.40 16.10
N PHE A 285 -8.64 -23.23 15.64
CA PHE A 285 -8.59 -23.78 14.29
C PHE A 285 -8.73 -22.72 13.21
N GLU A 286 -9.60 -21.73 13.40
CA GLU A 286 -9.72 -20.59 12.48
C GLU A 286 -8.40 -19.82 12.39
N LEU A 287 -7.77 -19.52 13.53
CA LEU A 287 -6.46 -18.84 13.58
C LEU A 287 -5.33 -19.66 12.96
N LEU A 288 -5.31 -20.98 13.17
CA LEU A 288 -4.33 -21.89 12.57
C LEU A 288 -4.50 -21.96 11.06
N HIS A 289 -5.73 -22.11 10.59
CA HIS A 289 -6.04 -22.11 9.17
C HIS A 289 -5.68 -20.76 8.54
N ASP A 290 -5.99 -19.64 9.20
CA ASP A 290 -5.69 -18.32 8.65
C ASP A 290 -4.19 -18.01 8.55
N ARG A 291 -3.39 -18.48 9.51
CA ARG A 291 -1.94 -18.26 9.50
C ARG A 291 -1.20 -19.21 8.55
N PHE A 292 -1.67 -20.45 8.42
CA PHE A 292 -0.97 -21.51 7.68
C PHE A 292 -1.79 -22.03 6.50
N LYS A 293 -2.46 -21.13 5.75
CA LYS A 293 -3.37 -21.46 4.64
C LYS A 293 -2.77 -22.43 3.61
N ASP A 294 -1.48 -22.27 3.33
CA ASP A 294 -0.76 -23.03 2.31
C ASP A 294 -0.03 -24.27 2.87
N SER A 295 -0.12 -24.53 4.18
CA SER A 295 0.57 -25.64 4.84
C SER A 295 -0.28 -26.91 4.88
N VAL A 296 0.39 -28.05 4.92
CA VAL A 296 -0.26 -29.36 5.09
C VAL A 296 -0.52 -29.60 6.57
N PHE A 297 -1.78 -29.90 6.91
CA PHE A 297 -2.21 -30.25 8.27
C PHE A 297 -2.44 -31.75 8.39
N ILE A 298 -1.80 -32.37 9.39
CA ILE A 298 -2.09 -33.74 9.82
C ILE A 298 -2.74 -33.66 11.20
N VAL A 299 -3.99 -34.11 11.32
CA VAL A 299 -4.81 -33.95 12.52
C VAL A 299 -5.15 -35.31 13.14
N ASN A 300 -4.84 -35.47 14.43
CA ASN A 300 -5.19 -36.63 15.24
C ASN A 300 -6.06 -36.20 16.42
N GLN A 301 -7.31 -36.67 16.45
CA GLN A 301 -8.28 -36.30 17.48
C GLN A 301 -8.27 -37.28 18.66
N PHE A 302 -8.18 -36.74 19.87
CA PHE A 302 -8.30 -37.48 21.12
C PHE A 302 -9.45 -36.93 21.98
N HIS A 303 -9.80 -37.64 23.06
CA HIS A 303 -10.95 -37.29 23.91
C HIS A 303 -10.86 -35.91 24.57
N GLN A 304 -9.65 -35.43 24.89
CA GLN A 304 -9.43 -34.19 25.65
C GLN A 304 -8.63 -33.12 24.87
N PHE A 305 -8.02 -33.52 23.75
CA PHE A 305 -7.15 -32.66 22.96
C PHE A 305 -7.06 -33.13 21.51
N ILE A 306 -6.54 -32.28 20.65
CA ILE A 306 -6.32 -32.56 19.23
C ILE A 306 -4.85 -32.29 18.91
N ASP A 307 -4.13 -33.29 18.43
CA ASP A 307 -2.74 -33.13 17.99
C ASP A 307 -2.72 -32.76 16.50
N ILE A 308 -1.96 -31.73 16.15
CA ILE A 308 -1.84 -31.20 14.79
C ILE A 308 -0.36 -31.15 14.43
N SER A 309 0.01 -31.74 13.31
CA SER A 309 1.32 -31.52 12.69
C SER A 309 1.15 -30.62 11.48
N ILE A 310 1.96 -29.57 11.41
CA ILE A 310 1.97 -28.57 10.35
C ILE A 310 3.32 -28.65 9.67
N GLU A 311 3.31 -28.94 8.37
CA GLU A 311 4.53 -29.03 7.57
C GLU A 311 4.88 -27.70 6.93
N ASN A 312 6.18 -27.49 6.73
CA ASN A 312 6.76 -26.35 6.05
C ASN A 312 6.43 -24.97 6.66
N VAL A 313 6.51 -24.86 7.99
CA VAL A 313 6.30 -23.60 8.69
C VAL A 313 7.56 -22.75 8.65
N ILE A 314 7.44 -21.47 8.24
CA ILE A 314 8.53 -20.50 8.32
C ILE A 314 8.82 -20.19 9.79
N TYR A 315 10.05 -20.42 10.22
CA TYR A 315 10.53 -20.12 11.57
C TYR A 315 11.06 -18.70 11.65
N ASP A 316 10.23 -17.80 12.17
CA ASP A 316 10.58 -16.43 12.52
C ASP A 316 10.34 -16.15 14.02
N ASP A 317 10.87 -15.04 14.52
CA ASP A 317 10.63 -14.63 15.91
C ASP A 317 9.16 -14.25 16.16
N ASP A 318 8.41 -13.92 15.10
CA ASP A 318 6.98 -13.64 15.18
C ASP A 318 6.14 -14.91 15.39
N LEU A 319 6.62 -16.08 14.99
CA LEU A 319 6.00 -17.38 15.26
C LEU A 319 5.95 -17.65 16.77
N VAL A 320 7.04 -17.39 17.49
CA VAL A 320 7.11 -17.55 18.95
C VAL A 320 6.07 -16.65 19.62
N LYS A 321 6.06 -15.37 19.25
CA LYS A 321 5.11 -14.38 19.80
C LYS A 321 3.66 -14.74 19.51
N TRP A 322 3.39 -15.25 18.32
CA TRP A 322 2.05 -15.67 17.95
C TRP A 322 1.57 -16.89 18.75
N PHE A 323 2.44 -17.88 18.98
CA PHE A 323 2.09 -18.99 19.89
C PHE A 323 1.81 -18.49 21.31
N LEU A 324 2.53 -17.48 21.79
CA LEU A 324 2.26 -16.88 23.11
C LEU A 324 0.89 -16.19 23.17
N GLN A 325 0.39 -15.60 22.09
CA GLN A 325 -0.96 -15.02 22.02
C GLN A 325 -2.07 -16.07 22.16
N LEU A 326 -1.80 -17.31 21.76
CA LEU A 326 -2.72 -18.45 21.91
C LEU A 326 -2.68 -19.02 23.34
N ALA A 327 -1.76 -18.55 24.18
CA ALA A 327 -1.71 -18.75 25.62
C ALA A 327 -1.92 -20.22 26.02
N ASN A 328 -2.95 -20.50 26.83
CA ASN A 328 -3.26 -21.81 27.39
C ASN A 328 -4.03 -22.74 26.45
N TYR A 329 -4.34 -22.32 25.22
CA TYR A 329 -5.10 -23.14 24.28
C TYR A 329 -4.23 -24.12 23.48
N ILE A 330 -2.93 -23.85 23.38
CA ILE A 330 -2.00 -24.63 22.56
C ILE A 330 -0.73 -24.97 23.34
N GLU A 331 -0.23 -26.19 23.14
CA GLU A 331 1.13 -26.57 23.54
C GLU A 331 1.93 -26.99 22.30
N VAL A 332 3.16 -26.46 22.16
CA VAL A 332 4.10 -26.86 21.11
C VAL A 332 5.00 -28.00 21.62
N PHE A 333 5.02 -29.12 20.90
CA PHE A 333 5.83 -30.31 21.22
C PHE A 333 7.13 -30.35 20.42
N LYS A 334 7.06 -30.01 19.12
CA LYS A 334 8.21 -30.02 18.21
C LYS A 334 8.18 -28.81 17.28
N PRO A 335 9.35 -28.30 16.85
CA PRO A 335 10.69 -28.72 17.28
C PRO A 335 10.99 -28.31 18.74
N LEU A 336 11.92 -29.01 19.40
CA LEU A 336 12.28 -28.76 20.81
C LEU A 336 12.82 -27.34 21.01
N GLU A 337 13.57 -26.83 20.03
CA GLU A 337 14.12 -25.47 20.04
C GLU A 337 13.01 -24.40 20.14
N LEU A 338 11.94 -24.55 19.36
CA LEU A 338 10.78 -23.64 19.41
C LEU A 338 10.07 -23.74 20.77
N ARG A 339 9.89 -24.95 21.29
CA ARG A 339 9.30 -25.17 22.61
C ARG A 339 10.13 -24.52 23.72
N ASP A 340 11.44 -24.64 23.66
CA ASP A 340 12.33 -24.10 24.68
C ASP A 340 12.39 -22.57 24.62
N LYS A 341 12.35 -21.96 23.42
CA LYS A 341 12.17 -20.51 23.28
C LYS A 341 10.86 -20.02 23.90
N ILE A 342 9.73 -20.68 23.60
CA ILE A 342 8.42 -20.32 24.19
C ILE A 342 8.46 -20.42 25.72
N LYS A 343 9.08 -21.47 26.28
CA LYS A 343 9.24 -21.61 27.73
C LYS A 343 10.07 -20.48 28.34
N GLU A 344 11.13 -20.06 27.67
CA GLU A 344 12.00 -19.00 28.16
C GLU A 344 11.28 -17.66 28.19
N GLU A 345 10.55 -17.32 27.12
CA GLU A 345 9.68 -16.13 27.08
C GLU A 345 8.63 -16.15 28.21
N ILE A 346 7.96 -17.29 28.42
CA ILE A 346 6.98 -17.44 29.52
C ILE A 346 7.65 -17.26 30.89
N ARG A 347 8.88 -17.74 31.08
CA ARG A 347 9.63 -17.54 32.33
C ARG A 347 9.95 -16.07 32.54
N GLN A 348 10.42 -15.37 31.50
CA GLN A 348 10.70 -13.94 31.57
C GLN A 348 9.44 -13.14 31.90
N MET A 349 8.32 -13.44 31.22
CA MET A 349 7.02 -12.84 31.54
C MET A 349 6.63 -13.10 33.00
N ASN A 350 6.73 -14.35 33.47
CA ASN A 350 6.40 -14.69 34.85
C ASN A 350 7.30 -13.94 35.86
N MET A 351 8.59 -13.77 35.57
CA MET A 351 9.49 -12.97 36.41
C MET A 351 9.04 -11.50 36.51
N MET A 352 8.54 -10.90 35.43
CA MET A 352 8.06 -9.51 35.42
C MET A 352 6.80 -9.30 36.26
N TYR A 353 5.93 -10.31 36.38
CA TYR A 353 4.67 -10.23 37.14
C TYR A 353 4.72 -10.87 38.53
N ARG A 354 5.87 -11.44 38.93
CA ARG A 354 6.09 -12.05 40.25
C ARG A 354 6.42 -11.04 41.35
N SER A 355 6.59 -9.76 40.99
CA SER A 355 6.86 -8.66 41.90
C SER A 355 5.63 -8.26 42.72
#